data_AF-A0A6C1MRY5-F1
#
_entry.id   AF-A0A6C1MRY5-F1
#
_cell.length_a   1.000
_cell.length_b   1.000
_cell.length_c   1.000
_cell.angle_alpha   90.00
_cell.angle_beta   90.00
_cell.angle_gamma   90.00
#
_symmetry.space_group_name_H-M   'P 1'
#
loop_
_entity.id
_entity.type
_entity.pdbx_description
1 polymer ?
#
loop_
_entity_poly.entity_id
_entity_poly.type
_entity_poly.pdbx_seq_one_letter_code
_entity_poly.pdbx_strand_id
1 'polypeptide(L)'
;MSRLLEQGEVFFFYRSKVNQAEIAGLDDVQRFYLILVPDHQGLARLFVVGKKHLPDIIRDRPVAATREWVMNTLTERPDKVGEALRPIVYQTETRGEQHEGEAIPAGIGRYALFERKGSTRLGYRLTQPETPGPAQKALGILPESSLVISVRNPDVEVPGFPDDKPAYPQSLQDKFAHKRWINVDDPRLLNYEHAQLLLVGAHASLEQADIDLTGKPDLYQTLGVSHGEWQEEPMVEGEFAHPLCKAEPKAMEVPAPARVAQIFAGIGFPASGLELKEYARKRANEREMRVIKQFGDQPYKDMSDVAKELGRISAAQ
;
A
#
# COMPACT_ATOMS: atom_id res chain seq x y z
N MET A 1 -17.55 26.40 -2.83
CA MET A 1 -16.10 26.52 -3.08
C MET A 1 -15.39 25.44 -2.30
N SER A 2 -14.47 24.76 -2.97
CA SER A 2 -13.61 23.76 -2.37
C SER A 2 -12.26 24.37 -2.03
N ARG A 3 -11.60 23.86 -1.00
CA ARG A 3 -10.24 24.28 -0.63
C ARG A 3 -9.26 23.17 -0.98
N LEU A 4 -8.36 23.42 -1.93
CA LEU A 4 -7.28 22.49 -2.26
C LEU A 4 -6.31 22.36 -1.07
N LEU A 5 -5.96 21.12 -0.73
CA LEU A 5 -5.00 20.79 0.32
C LEU A 5 -3.71 20.18 -0.27
N GLU A 6 -3.86 19.37 -1.30
CA GLU A 6 -2.76 18.68 -2.00
C GLU A 6 -3.23 18.25 -3.39
N GLN A 7 -2.33 18.19 -4.37
CA GLN A 7 -2.56 17.51 -5.65
C GLN A 7 -1.31 16.74 -6.07
N GLY A 8 -1.47 15.80 -6.99
CA GLY A 8 -0.35 14.97 -7.45
C GLY A 8 -0.77 13.87 -8.42
N GLU A 9 0.12 12.89 -8.60
CA GLU A 9 -0.12 11.71 -9.42
C GLU A 9 -0.74 10.59 -8.59
N VAL A 10 -1.68 9.87 -9.19
CA VAL A 10 -2.25 8.66 -8.61
C VAL A 10 -1.99 7.47 -9.52
N PHE A 11 -1.58 6.37 -8.92
CA PHE A 11 -1.44 5.09 -9.60
C PHE A 11 -2.20 4.01 -8.87
N PHE A 12 -2.83 3.13 -9.64
CA PHE A 12 -3.51 1.95 -9.16
C PHE A 12 -2.73 0.74 -9.62
N PHE A 13 -2.44 -0.19 -8.71
CA PHE A 13 -1.70 -1.41 -9.01
C PHE A 13 -2.39 -2.59 -8.37
N TYR A 14 -2.33 -3.77 -8.96
CA TYR A 14 -2.71 -5.01 -8.28
C TYR A 14 -1.58 -6.02 -8.35
N ARG A 15 -1.54 -6.96 -7.42
CA ARG A 15 -0.57 -8.06 -7.42
C ARG A 15 -1.33 -9.37 -7.36
N SER A 16 -0.93 -10.34 -8.19
CA SER A 16 -1.50 -11.67 -8.21
C SER A 16 -1.16 -12.45 -6.93
N LYS A 17 -1.90 -13.52 -6.68
CA LYS A 17 -1.52 -14.55 -5.70
C LYS A 17 -0.15 -15.15 -6.03
N VAL A 18 0.54 -15.61 -4.99
CA VAL A 18 1.85 -16.28 -5.12
C VAL A 18 1.71 -17.51 -6.02
N ASN A 19 2.64 -17.70 -6.96
CA ASN A 19 2.64 -18.77 -7.95
C ASN A 19 1.36 -18.83 -8.83
N GLN A 20 0.66 -17.71 -8.99
CA GLN A 20 -0.51 -17.62 -9.84
C GLN A 20 -0.11 -17.28 -11.28
N ALA A 21 -0.34 -18.22 -12.20
CA ALA A 21 -0.01 -18.04 -13.62
C ALA A 21 -1.02 -17.17 -14.37
N GLU A 22 -2.30 -17.21 -13.98
CA GLU A 22 -3.38 -16.47 -14.65
C GLU A 22 -4.29 -15.73 -13.65
N ILE A 23 -4.87 -14.60 -14.08
CA ILE A 23 -5.73 -13.72 -13.30
C ILE A 23 -7.00 -13.54 -14.11
N ALA A 24 -8.07 -14.21 -13.68
CA ALA A 24 -9.39 -14.11 -14.31
C ALA A 24 -10.30 -13.13 -13.56
N GLY A 25 -9.90 -12.68 -12.37
CA GLY A 25 -10.67 -11.73 -11.58
C GLY A 25 -10.11 -11.45 -10.20
N LEU A 26 -10.93 -10.83 -9.35
CA LEU A 26 -10.53 -10.35 -8.02
C LEU A 26 -10.05 -11.47 -7.08
N ASP A 27 -10.56 -12.68 -7.25
CA ASP A 27 -10.15 -13.84 -6.46
C ASP A 27 -8.68 -14.19 -6.69
N ASP A 28 -8.11 -13.90 -7.86
CA ASP A 28 -6.71 -14.18 -8.18
C ASP A 28 -5.78 -13.04 -7.75
N VAL A 29 -6.34 -11.90 -7.32
CA VAL A 29 -5.61 -10.76 -6.78
C VAL A 29 -5.25 -11.01 -5.32
N GLN A 30 -3.98 -10.87 -4.96
CA GLN A 30 -3.51 -10.89 -3.59
C GLN A 30 -3.68 -9.54 -2.91
N ARG A 31 -3.24 -8.46 -3.57
CA ARG A 31 -3.26 -7.10 -3.05
C ARG A 31 -3.66 -6.11 -4.15
N PHE A 32 -4.40 -5.10 -3.74
CA PHE A 32 -4.68 -3.91 -4.55
C PHE A 32 -4.04 -2.72 -3.86
N TYR A 33 -3.32 -1.92 -4.64
CA TYR A 33 -2.57 -0.78 -4.18
C TYR A 33 -3.10 0.52 -4.77
N LEU A 34 -3.13 1.54 -3.92
CA LEU A 34 -3.31 2.94 -4.28
C LEU A 34 -1.99 3.64 -4.00
N ILE A 35 -1.44 4.35 -4.96
CA ILE A 35 -0.21 5.13 -4.82
C ILE A 35 -0.55 6.60 -5.02
N LEU A 36 -0.16 7.44 -4.07
CA LEU A 36 -0.30 8.90 -4.17
C LEU A 36 1.08 9.53 -4.15
N VAL A 37 1.41 10.31 -5.17
CA VAL A 37 2.67 11.05 -5.28
C VAL A 37 2.33 12.54 -5.30
N PRO A 38 2.43 13.24 -4.15
CA PRO A 38 2.16 14.66 -4.10
C PRO A 38 3.15 15.46 -4.95
N ASP A 39 2.65 16.47 -5.65
CA ASP A 39 3.53 17.38 -6.39
C ASP A 39 4.51 18.08 -5.45
N HIS A 40 5.76 18.22 -5.91
CA HIS A 40 6.82 18.99 -5.24
C HIS A 40 7.23 18.53 -3.84
N GLN A 41 6.81 17.33 -3.38
CA GLN A 41 7.23 16.80 -2.07
C GLN A 41 8.38 15.79 -2.15
N GLY A 42 8.65 15.21 -3.34
CA GLY A 42 9.72 14.22 -3.50
C GLY A 42 9.48 12.91 -2.76
N LEU A 43 8.22 12.62 -2.40
CA LEU A 43 7.79 11.40 -1.73
C LEU A 43 6.60 10.78 -2.45
N ALA A 44 6.37 9.50 -2.22
CA ALA A 44 5.24 8.71 -2.65
C ALA A 44 4.70 7.91 -1.46
N ARG A 45 3.38 7.76 -1.42
CA ARG A 45 2.67 6.96 -0.42
C ARG A 45 2.10 5.74 -1.10
N LEU A 46 2.53 4.55 -0.68
CA LEU A 46 1.96 3.28 -1.10
C LEU A 46 0.92 2.84 -0.07
N PHE A 47 -0.29 2.59 -0.53
CA PHE A 47 -1.37 2.08 0.30
C PHE A 47 -1.85 0.73 -0.17
N VAL A 48 -2.21 -0.15 0.77
CA VAL A 48 -3.00 -1.36 0.49
C VAL A 48 -4.48 -1.08 0.73
N VAL A 49 -5.33 -1.51 -0.21
CA VAL A 49 -6.78 -1.43 -0.13
C VAL A 49 -7.35 -2.77 0.35
N GLY A 50 -8.01 -2.78 1.50
CA GLY A 50 -8.31 -4.00 2.26
C GLY A 50 -9.12 -5.06 1.52
N LYS A 51 -10.22 -4.69 0.88
CA LYS A 51 -11.07 -5.63 0.11
C LYS A 51 -10.70 -5.72 -1.37
N LYS A 52 -9.54 -5.20 -1.74
CA LYS A 52 -9.02 -5.23 -3.11
C LYS A 52 -9.90 -4.46 -4.13
N HIS A 53 -10.79 -3.62 -3.65
CA HIS A 53 -11.77 -2.89 -4.44
C HIS A 53 -11.98 -1.50 -3.82
N LEU A 54 -12.14 -0.45 -4.62
CA LEU A 54 -12.52 0.87 -4.12
C LEU A 54 -14.00 0.90 -3.70
N PRO A 55 -14.45 1.82 -2.83
CA PRO A 55 -15.87 1.91 -2.50
C PRO A 55 -16.74 2.16 -3.75
N ASP A 56 -17.82 1.40 -3.92
CA ASP A 56 -18.80 1.67 -4.98
C ASP A 56 -19.39 3.08 -4.82
N ILE A 57 -19.78 3.68 -5.94
CA ILE A 57 -20.51 4.95 -5.93
C ILE A 57 -21.89 4.72 -6.50
N ILE A 58 -22.84 4.49 -5.60
CA ILE A 58 -24.23 4.27 -5.95
C ILE A 58 -24.89 5.63 -6.19
N ARG A 59 -25.26 5.91 -7.45
CA ARG A 59 -26.03 7.11 -7.81
C ARG A 59 -27.35 7.10 -7.01
N ASP A 60 -27.69 8.24 -6.40
CA ASP A 60 -28.96 8.51 -5.70
C ASP A 60 -29.22 7.76 -4.37
N ARG A 61 -28.18 7.18 -3.73
CA ARG A 61 -28.30 6.71 -2.33
C ARG A 61 -27.43 7.54 -1.36
N PRO A 62 -27.83 7.66 -0.08
CA PRO A 62 -26.95 8.21 0.94
C PRO A 62 -25.63 7.44 0.97
N VAL A 63 -24.55 8.20 1.03
CA VAL A 63 -23.10 7.90 1.03
C VAL A 63 -22.65 6.70 1.90
N ALA A 64 -23.53 6.04 2.65
CA ALA A 64 -23.20 5.02 3.64
C ALA A 64 -23.12 3.56 3.14
N ALA A 65 -23.39 3.26 1.87
CA ALA A 65 -23.54 1.86 1.45
C ALA A 65 -22.21 1.09 1.33
N THR A 66 -21.12 1.75 0.91
CA THR A 66 -19.84 1.10 0.64
C THR A 66 -18.70 1.92 1.22
N ARG A 67 -17.88 1.25 2.03
CA ARG A 67 -16.74 1.83 2.70
C ARG A 67 -15.60 0.83 2.66
N GLU A 68 -14.41 1.32 2.40
CA GLU A 68 -13.22 0.49 2.31
C GLU A 68 -12.11 1.08 3.13
N TRP A 69 -11.44 0.22 3.89
CA TRP A 69 -10.27 0.63 4.64
C TRP A 69 -9.04 0.57 3.75
N VAL A 70 -8.14 1.50 4.00
CA VAL A 70 -6.87 1.63 3.29
C VAL A 70 -5.77 1.85 4.32
N MET A 71 -4.61 1.24 4.14
CA MET A 71 -3.48 1.40 5.07
C MET A 71 -2.22 1.77 4.31
N ASN A 72 -1.51 2.79 4.81
CA ASN A 72 -0.19 3.14 4.30
C ASN A 72 0.79 2.02 4.65
N THR A 73 1.46 1.44 3.65
CA THR A 73 2.46 0.38 3.84
C THR A 73 3.88 0.84 3.57
N LEU A 74 4.07 1.99 2.91
CA LEU A 74 5.38 2.58 2.65
C LEU A 74 5.22 4.06 2.32
N THR A 75 6.04 4.91 2.94
CA THR A 75 6.23 6.31 2.53
C THR A 75 7.71 6.56 2.30
N GLU A 76 8.12 6.74 1.05
CA GLU A 76 9.52 6.95 0.63
C GLU A 76 9.53 7.81 -0.64
N ARG A 77 10.70 8.09 -1.19
CA ARG A 77 10.87 8.61 -2.54
C ARG A 77 10.18 7.70 -3.57
N PRO A 78 9.66 8.27 -4.65
CA PRO A 78 8.93 7.54 -5.67
C PRO A 78 9.66 6.31 -6.27
N ASP A 79 10.97 6.39 -6.50
CA ASP A 79 11.79 5.28 -7.03
C ASP A 79 11.81 4.07 -6.08
N LYS A 80 11.87 4.32 -4.77
CA LYS A 80 11.82 3.25 -3.76
C LYS A 80 10.44 2.62 -3.60
N VAL A 81 9.39 3.38 -3.88
CA VAL A 81 8.05 2.81 -4.02
C VAL A 81 7.97 1.92 -5.26
N GLY A 82 8.55 2.32 -6.40
CA GLY A 82 8.66 1.46 -7.59
C GLY A 82 9.44 0.16 -7.31
N GLU A 83 10.55 0.24 -6.58
CA GLU A 83 11.31 -0.94 -6.13
C GLU A 83 10.44 -1.91 -5.30
N ALA A 84 9.51 -1.41 -4.49
CA ALA A 84 8.58 -2.21 -3.70
C ALA A 84 7.64 -3.09 -4.55
N LEU A 85 7.35 -2.63 -5.78
CA LEU A 85 6.41 -3.26 -6.70
C LEU A 85 7.06 -4.32 -7.58
N ARG A 86 8.39 -4.43 -7.60
CA ARG A 86 9.16 -5.44 -8.36
C ARG A 86 8.85 -6.87 -7.89
N PRO A 87 9.12 -7.89 -8.73
CA PRO A 87 8.93 -9.28 -8.33
C PRO A 87 9.96 -9.65 -7.27
N ILE A 88 9.61 -10.62 -6.43
CA ILE A 88 10.44 -11.07 -5.31
C ILE A 88 10.47 -12.60 -5.33
N VAL A 89 11.67 -13.17 -5.32
CA VAL A 89 11.91 -14.61 -5.18
C VAL A 89 12.45 -14.87 -3.77
N TYR A 90 11.88 -15.84 -3.07
CA TYR A 90 12.30 -16.18 -1.71
C TYR A 90 12.13 -17.65 -1.39
N GLN A 91 12.98 -18.20 -0.53
CA GLN A 91 12.89 -19.59 -0.09
C GLN A 91 11.98 -19.73 1.14
N THR A 92 11.23 -20.83 1.19
CA THR A 92 10.41 -21.24 2.34
C THR A 92 10.77 -22.67 2.75
N GLU A 93 10.77 -22.95 4.05
CA GLU A 93 11.13 -24.27 4.59
C GLU A 93 10.17 -25.38 4.12
N THR A 94 8.89 -25.03 3.93
CA THR A 94 7.82 -26.01 3.64
C THR A 94 7.50 -26.15 2.16
N ARG A 95 7.74 -25.11 1.36
CA ARG A 95 7.33 -25.07 -0.06
C ARG A 95 8.48 -24.76 -1.01
N GLY A 96 9.71 -24.67 -0.49
CA GLY A 96 10.90 -24.33 -1.28
C GLY A 96 10.82 -22.91 -1.82
N GLU A 97 11.35 -22.70 -3.01
CA GLU A 97 11.36 -21.41 -3.69
C GLU A 97 9.94 -20.93 -3.98
N GLN A 98 9.64 -19.69 -3.63
CA GLN A 98 8.38 -19.02 -3.89
C GLN A 98 8.63 -17.78 -4.73
N HIS A 99 7.75 -17.58 -5.71
CA HIS A 99 7.82 -16.46 -6.64
C HIS A 99 6.60 -15.57 -6.42
N GLU A 100 6.84 -14.36 -5.95
CA GLU A 100 5.84 -13.30 -5.90
C GLU A 100 6.10 -12.38 -7.09
N GLY A 101 5.17 -12.36 -8.05
CA GLY A 101 5.29 -11.51 -9.25
C GLY A 101 5.26 -10.02 -8.91
N GLU A 102 5.64 -9.20 -9.89
CA GLU A 102 5.50 -7.76 -9.77
C GLU A 102 4.04 -7.34 -9.58
N ALA A 103 3.83 -6.16 -8.98
CA ALA A 103 2.53 -5.54 -9.02
C ALA A 103 2.32 -4.92 -10.41
N ILE A 104 1.16 -5.11 -11.01
CA ILE A 104 0.81 -4.67 -12.36
C ILE A 104 -0.02 -3.39 -12.28
N PRO A 105 0.29 -2.36 -13.07
CA PRO A 105 -0.49 -1.12 -13.08
C PRO A 105 -1.86 -1.35 -13.71
N ALA A 106 -2.89 -0.79 -13.10
CA ALA A 106 -4.29 -0.84 -13.55
C ALA A 106 -4.88 0.56 -13.79
N GLY A 107 -4.16 1.63 -13.48
CA GLY A 107 -4.62 2.96 -13.81
C GLY A 107 -3.62 4.04 -13.42
N ILE A 108 -3.53 5.06 -14.25
CA ILE A 108 -2.68 6.23 -14.07
C ILE A 108 -3.56 7.46 -14.15
N GLY A 109 -3.35 8.43 -13.26
CA GLY A 109 -4.11 9.67 -13.28
C GLY A 109 -3.53 10.76 -12.40
N ARG A 110 -4.33 11.82 -12.22
CA ARG A 110 -4.05 12.91 -11.29
C ARG A 110 -5.06 12.88 -10.16
N TYR A 111 -4.65 13.28 -8.97
CA TYR A 111 -5.51 13.38 -7.80
C TYR A 111 -5.42 14.75 -7.13
N ALA A 112 -6.44 15.05 -6.33
CA ALA A 112 -6.43 16.13 -5.37
C ALA A 112 -7.03 15.68 -4.04
N LEU A 113 -6.45 16.17 -2.94
CA LEU A 113 -7.08 16.24 -1.63
C LEU A 113 -7.67 17.63 -1.46
N PHE A 114 -8.95 17.71 -1.14
CA PHE A 114 -9.63 18.99 -0.98
C PHE A 114 -10.74 18.93 0.07
N GLU A 115 -10.96 20.05 0.75
CA GLU A 115 -12.06 20.21 1.69
C GLU A 115 -13.31 20.69 0.95
N ARG A 116 -14.45 20.03 1.19
CA ARG A 116 -15.76 20.46 0.69
C ARG A 116 -16.88 20.05 1.63
N LYS A 117 -17.73 21.01 2.01
CA LYS A 117 -18.88 20.80 2.90
C LYS A 117 -18.49 20.12 4.23
N GLY A 118 -17.35 20.51 4.81
CA GLY A 118 -16.88 20.03 6.11
C GLY A 118 -16.28 18.62 6.12
N SER A 119 -16.02 18.01 4.95
CA SER A 119 -15.25 16.76 4.83
C SER A 119 -14.10 16.91 3.86
N THR A 120 -13.02 16.15 4.09
CA THR A 120 -11.95 16.02 3.10
C THR A 120 -12.31 14.97 2.07
N ARG A 121 -11.97 15.24 0.82
CA ARG A 121 -12.21 14.36 -0.32
C ARG A 121 -10.91 14.01 -1.01
N LEU A 122 -10.77 12.76 -1.42
CA LEU A 122 -9.82 12.31 -2.41
C LEU A 122 -10.55 12.27 -3.75
N GLY A 123 -10.25 13.21 -4.64
CA GLY A 123 -10.72 13.21 -6.01
C GLY A 123 -9.62 12.75 -6.95
N TYR A 124 -9.97 11.99 -7.99
CA TYR A 124 -9.02 11.63 -9.04
C TYR A 124 -9.66 11.59 -10.43
N ARG A 125 -8.83 11.71 -11.46
CA ARG A 125 -9.18 11.48 -12.86
C ARG A 125 -8.08 10.67 -13.53
N LEU A 126 -8.47 9.59 -14.20
CA LEU A 126 -7.57 8.75 -14.99
C LEU A 126 -7.15 9.48 -16.26
N THR A 127 -5.89 9.26 -16.61
CA THR A 127 -5.34 9.48 -17.95
C THR A 127 -5.30 8.16 -18.71
N GLN A 128 -5.02 7.04 -18.03
CA GLN A 128 -4.98 5.70 -18.63
C GLN A 128 -5.54 4.63 -17.67
N PRO A 129 -6.31 3.64 -18.17
CA PRO A 129 -6.94 3.66 -19.49
C PRO A 129 -7.97 4.79 -19.57
N GLU A 130 -8.21 5.33 -20.77
CA GLU A 130 -9.23 6.37 -20.96
C GLU A 130 -10.63 5.83 -20.63
N THR A 131 -10.90 4.58 -21.02
CA THR A 131 -12.13 3.86 -20.68
C THR A 131 -11.79 2.65 -19.80
N PRO A 132 -12.29 2.60 -18.55
CA PRO A 132 -12.14 1.43 -17.68
C PRO A 132 -12.66 0.13 -18.31
N GLY A 133 -11.77 -0.87 -18.39
CA GLY A 133 -12.08 -2.23 -18.84
C GLY A 133 -12.40 -3.18 -17.67
N PRO A 134 -12.39 -4.50 -17.92
CA PRO A 134 -12.71 -5.50 -16.90
C PRO A 134 -11.86 -5.42 -15.63
N ALA A 135 -10.55 -5.18 -15.73
CA ALA A 135 -9.67 -5.05 -14.58
C ALA A 135 -10.05 -3.87 -13.69
N GLN A 136 -10.25 -2.69 -14.29
CA GLN A 136 -10.64 -1.49 -13.54
C GLN A 136 -12.01 -1.65 -12.89
N LYS A 137 -12.98 -2.23 -13.62
CA LYS A 137 -14.33 -2.51 -13.08
C LYS A 137 -14.27 -3.46 -11.88
N ALA A 138 -13.48 -4.52 -11.98
CA ALA A 138 -13.30 -5.49 -10.90
C ALA A 138 -12.54 -4.94 -9.68
N LEU A 139 -11.83 -3.81 -9.82
CA LEU A 139 -11.13 -3.10 -8.75
C LEU A 139 -11.89 -1.84 -8.26
N GLY A 140 -13.05 -1.53 -8.85
CA GLY A 140 -13.85 -0.36 -8.51
C GLY A 140 -13.28 0.98 -9.01
N ILE A 141 -12.35 0.94 -9.97
CA ILE A 141 -11.71 2.12 -10.52
C ILE A 141 -12.62 2.74 -11.59
N LEU A 142 -13.15 3.92 -11.29
CA LEU A 142 -13.92 4.75 -12.23
C LEU A 142 -12.99 5.67 -13.06
N PRO A 143 -13.43 6.21 -14.21
CA PRO A 143 -12.63 7.17 -15.00
C PRO A 143 -12.29 8.42 -14.21
N GLU A 144 -13.23 8.88 -13.39
CA GLU A 144 -13.01 9.88 -12.36
C GLU A 144 -13.92 9.60 -11.17
N SER A 145 -13.50 10.01 -9.98
CA SER A 145 -14.35 9.90 -8.81
C SER A 145 -13.94 10.86 -7.70
N SER A 146 -14.84 11.07 -6.75
CA SER A 146 -14.60 11.72 -5.48
C SER A 146 -15.02 10.77 -4.36
N LEU A 147 -14.09 10.52 -3.44
CA LEU A 147 -14.25 9.69 -2.24
C LEU A 147 -14.09 10.57 -1.01
N VAL A 148 -14.92 10.40 0.01
CA VAL A 148 -14.65 10.99 1.33
C VAL A 148 -13.50 10.20 1.97
N ILE A 149 -12.50 10.91 2.47
CA ILE A 149 -11.30 10.33 3.10
C ILE A 149 -11.22 10.81 4.56
N SER A 150 -11.01 9.86 5.46
CA SER A 150 -10.80 10.13 6.88
C SER A 150 -9.70 9.25 7.45
N VAL A 151 -8.98 9.76 8.44
CA VAL A 151 -7.89 9.06 9.12
C VAL A 151 -8.41 8.47 10.42
N ARG A 152 -8.13 7.20 10.65
CA ARG A 152 -8.42 6.51 11.92
C ARG A 152 -7.53 7.06 13.01
N ASN A 153 -8.09 7.30 14.18
CA ASN A 153 -7.31 7.52 15.39
C ASN A 153 -6.64 6.19 15.83
N PRO A 154 -5.30 6.13 15.91
CA PRO A 154 -4.59 4.90 16.27
C PRO A 154 -4.78 4.49 17.74
N ASP A 155 -5.24 5.39 18.61
CA ASP A 155 -5.49 5.10 20.03
C ASP A 155 -6.87 4.49 20.27
N VAL A 156 -7.75 4.52 19.27
CA VAL A 156 -9.11 3.96 19.39
C VAL A 156 -9.16 2.62 18.66
N GLU A 157 -9.52 1.56 19.39
CA GLU A 157 -9.72 0.24 18.81
C GLU A 157 -10.98 0.20 17.93
N VAL A 158 -10.81 -0.36 16.72
CA VAL A 158 -11.86 -0.46 15.71
C VAL A 158 -11.78 -1.85 15.09
N PRO A 159 -12.84 -2.67 15.21
CA PRO A 159 -12.88 -3.98 14.55
C PRO A 159 -12.76 -3.86 13.03
N GLY A 160 -12.09 -4.83 12.41
CA GLY A 160 -11.96 -4.94 10.95
C GLY A 160 -10.80 -4.15 10.35
N PHE A 161 -9.88 -3.66 11.18
CA PHE A 161 -8.64 -3.00 10.77
C PHE A 161 -7.42 -3.76 11.31
N PRO A 162 -6.25 -3.62 10.68
CA PRO A 162 -4.99 -4.15 11.21
C PRO A 162 -4.65 -3.59 12.60
N ASP A 163 -3.85 -4.35 13.35
CA ASP A 163 -3.37 -3.98 14.69
C ASP A 163 -2.26 -2.90 14.63
N ASP A 164 -1.53 -2.82 13.51
CA ASP A 164 -0.42 -1.90 13.34
C ASP A 164 -0.85 -0.42 13.42
N LYS A 165 0.03 0.42 13.99
CA LYS A 165 -0.25 1.83 14.25
C LYS A 165 0.85 2.73 13.68
N PRO A 166 0.49 3.90 13.13
CA PRO A 166 1.46 4.89 12.69
C PRO A 166 2.20 5.50 13.86
N ALA A 167 3.50 5.75 13.66
CA ALA A 167 4.35 6.46 14.61
C ALA A 167 4.20 7.98 14.45
N TYR A 168 3.01 8.52 14.72
CA TYR A 168 2.78 9.97 14.61
C TYR A 168 3.58 10.74 15.67
N PRO A 169 4.19 11.89 15.31
CA PRO A 169 4.69 12.83 16.29
C PRO A 169 3.51 13.42 17.09
N GLN A 170 3.78 13.87 18.32
CA GLN A 170 2.75 14.39 19.22
C GLN A 170 1.86 15.46 18.57
N SER A 171 2.43 16.34 17.76
CA SER A 171 1.69 17.40 17.06
C SER A 171 0.63 16.89 16.08
N LEU A 172 0.82 15.71 15.50
CA LEU A 172 -0.19 15.05 14.67
C LEU A 172 -1.14 14.20 15.52
N GLN A 173 -0.63 13.54 16.57
CA GLN A 173 -1.45 12.76 17.49
C GLN A 173 -2.51 13.64 18.19
N ASP A 174 -2.14 14.86 18.61
CA ASP A 174 -3.03 15.80 19.30
C ASP A 174 -4.24 16.21 18.45
N LYS A 175 -4.15 16.15 17.11
CA LYS A 175 -5.27 16.47 16.20
C LYS A 175 -6.45 15.53 16.37
N PHE A 176 -6.22 14.29 16.79
CA PHE A 176 -7.30 13.30 16.94
C PHE A 176 -8.17 13.58 18.17
N ALA A 177 -7.60 14.17 19.23
CA ALA A 177 -8.24 14.30 20.54
C ALA A 177 -8.93 12.97 20.94
N HIS A 178 -10.24 12.99 21.19
CA HIS A 178 -11.02 11.79 21.52
C HIS A 178 -11.83 11.24 20.34
N LYS A 179 -11.63 11.78 19.12
CA LYS A 179 -12.40 11.36 17.95
C LYS A 179 -11.84 10.06 17.40
N ARG A 180 -12.72 9.16 17.00
CA ARG A 180 -12.36 7.89 16.33
C ARG A 180 -11.82 8.10 14.92
N TRP A 181 -12.32 9.12 14.23
CA TRP A 181 -11.97 9.50 12.87
C TRP A 181 -11.83 11.01 12.79
N ILE A 182 -10.88 11.48 11.99
CA ILE A 182 -10.77 12.90 11.64
C ILE A 182 -10.69 13.06 10.12
N ASN A 183 -11.08 14.22 9.64
CA ASN A 183 -10.79 14.64 8.26
C ASN A 183 -9.28 14.75 8.07
N VAL A 184 -8.81 14.56 6.83
CA VAL A 184 -7.43 14.89 6.46
C VAL A 184 -7.33 16.41 6.28
N ASP A 185 -7.20 17.16 7.37
CA ASP A 185 -6.99 18.61 7.35
C ASP A 185 -5.50 18.98 7.13
N ASP A 186 -4.62 18.01 7.39
CA ASP A 186 -3.17 18.07 7.24
C ASP A 186 -2.71 16.81 6.49
N PRO A 187 -2.31 16.92 5.20
CA PRO A 187 -1.86 15.77 4.40
C PRO A 187 -0.68 15.01 5.01
N ARG A 188 0.08 15.61 5.95
CA ARG A 188 1.16 14.90 6.65
C ARG A 188 0.67 13.71 7.47
N LEU A 189 -0.61 13.68 7.87
CA LEU A 189 -1.23 12.50 8.48
C LEU A 189 -1.13 11.26 7.59
N LEU A 190 -1.00 11.44 6.26
CA LEU A 190 -0.89 10.33 5.32
C LEU A 190 0.54 9.85 5.09
N ASN A 191 1.56 10.52 5.65
CA ASN A 191 2.98 10.25 5.38
C ASN A 191 3.60 9.20 6.32
N TYR A 192 2.81 8.54 7.15
CA TYR A 192 3.30 7.60 8.15
C TYR A 192 2.84 6.20 7.79
N GLU A 193 3.78 5.26 7.72
CA GLU A 193 3.47 3.85 7.60
C GLU A 193 2.49 3.43 8.69
N HIS A 194 1.61 2.50 8.34
CA HIS A 194 0.48 2.04 9.14
C HIS A 194 -0.59 3.10 9.41
N ALA A 195 -0.54 4.29 8.81
CA ALA A 195 -1.66 5.21 8.82
C ALA A 195 -2.88 4.54 8.17
N GLN A 196 -3.96 4.40 8.93
CA GLN A 196 -5.18 3.73 8.50
C GLN A 196 -6.25 4.75 8.14
N LEU A 197 -6.89 4.52 7.00
CA LEU A 197 -7.83 5.44 6.37
C LEU A 197 -9.16 4.72 6.12
N LEU A 198 -10.22 5.49 6.10
CA LEU A 198 -11.52 5.06 5.62
C LEU A 198 -11.89 5.87 4.37
N LEU A 199 -12.12 5.15 3.27
CA LEU A 199 -12.65 5.70 2.04
C LEU A 199 -14.14 5.38 1.94
N VAL A 200 -14.92 6.36 1.51
CA VAL A 200 -16.36 6.23 1.31
C VAL A 200 -16.74 6.86 -0.02
N GLY A 201 -17.51 6.13 -0.84
CA GLY A 201 -17.94 6.59 -2.17
C GLY A 201 -18.79 7.84 -2.10
N ALA A 202 -18.40 8.93 -2.78
CA ALA A 202 -19.15 10.20 -2.74
C ALA A 202 -19.78 10.54 -4.10
N HIS A 203 -18.98 10.68 -5.16
CA HIS A 203 -19.48 11.03 -6.49
C HIS A 203 -18.64 10.36 -7.58
N ALA A 204 -19.29 9.92 -8.66
CA ALA A 204 -18.65 9.31 -9.83
C ALA A 204 -18.17 10.36 -10.85
N SER A 205 -18.10 11.64 -10.43
CA SER A 205 -17.58 12.74 -11.23
C SER A 205 -16.97 13.83 -10.34
N LEU A 206 -16.13 14.67 -10.95
CA LEU A 206 -15.51 15.84 -10.31
C LEU A 206 -16.19 17.17 -10.67
N GLU A 207 -17.29 17.17 -11.42
CA GLU A 207 -18.01 18.40 -11.83
C GLU A 207 -18.37 19.29 -10.62
N GLN A 208 -18.73 18.67 -9.50
CA GLN A 208 -19.09 19.38 -8.28
C GLN A 208 -17.89 19.70 -7.37
N ALA A 209 -16.69 19.26 -7.74
CA ALA A 209 -15.49 19.40 -6.95
C ALA A 209 -14.96 20.84 -6.98
N ASP A 210 -15.15 21.60 -8.06
CA ASP A 210 -14.63 22.99 -8.16
C ASP A 210 -13.11 23.02 -7.92
N ILE A 211 -12.40 22.05 -8.50
CA ILE A 211 -10.94 21.85 -8.43
C ILE A 211 -10.44 21.47 -9.81
N ASP A 212 -9.37 22.12 -10.25
CA ASP A 212 -8.67 21.78 -11.48
C ASP A 212 -7.51 20.83 -11.18
N LEU A 213 -7.55 19.63 -11.78
CA LEU A 213 -6.43 18.70 -11.75
C LEU A 213 -5.44 19.10 -12.84
N THR A 214 -4.26 19.57 -12.43
CA THR A 214 -3.21 20.03 -13.34
C THR A 214 -2.09 19.00 -13.45
N GLY A 215 -1.24 19.10 -14.48
CA GLY A 215 -0.09 18.20 -14.70
C GLY A 215 -0.42 16.96 -15.54
N LYS A 216 0.62 16.31 -16.05
CA LYS A 216 0.52 15.04 -16.80
C LYS A 216 1.23 13.97 -15.98
N PRO A 217 0.55 12.88 -15.59
CA PRO A 217 1.18 11.82 -14.84
C PRO A 217 2.15 11.02 -15.71
N ASP A 218 3.28 10.60 -15.14
CA ASP A 218 4.26 9.73 -15.81
C ASP A 218 4.70 8.61 -14.87
N LEU A 219 4.06 7.44 -14.99
CA LEU A 219 4.32 6.30 -14.12
C LEU A 219 5.80 5.86 -14.15
N TYR A 220 6.36 5.76 -15.34
CA TYR A 220 7.69 5.17 -15.56
C TYR A 220 8.77 6.09 -15.03
N GLN A 221 8.66 7.39 -15.34
CA GLN A 221 9.56 8.39 -14.81
C GLN A 221 9.41 8.54 -13.30
N THR A 222 8.17 8.63 -12.80
CA THR A 222 7.91 8.90 -11.37
C THR A 222 8.35 7.72 -10.50
N LEU A 223 7.93 6.48 -10.81
CA LEU A 223 8.30 5.33 -9.98
C LEU A 223 9.64 4.69 -10.36
N GLY A 224 10.34 5.20 -11.38
CA GLY A 224 11.60 4.62 -11.86
C GLY A 224 11.44 3.19 -12.37
N VAL A 225 10.28 2.86 -12.94
CA VAL A 225 10.00 1.55 -13.56
C VAL A 225 10.25 1.65 -15.07
N SER A 226 10.78 0.60 -15.69
CA SER A 226 11.11 0.62 -17.13
C SER A 226 9.95 0.07 -17.98
N HIS A 227 9.75 0.67 -19.16
CA HIS A 227 8.88 0.09 -20.18
C HIS A 227 9.30 -1.34 -20.52
N GLY A 228 8.33 -2.24 -20.67
CA GLY A 228 8.57 -3.65 -20.98
C GLY A 228 9.04 -4.53 -19.81
N GLU A 229 9.39 -3.95 -18.65
CA GLU A 229 9.53 -4.71 -17.41
C GLU A 229 8.17 -4.92 -16.71
N TRP A 230 7.18 -4.06 -16.99
CA TRP A 230 5.81 -4.14 -16.48
C TRP A 230 4.82 -4.37 -17.61
N GLN A 231 3.74 -5.09 -17.29
CA GLN A 231 2.60 -5.27 -18.18
C GLN A 231 1.83 -3.97 -18.35
N GLU A 232 1.53 -3.64 -19.61
CA GLU A 232 0.83 -2.41 -19.98
C GLU A 232 -0.61 -2.67 -20.42
N GLU A 233 -0.98 -3.92 -20.68
CA GLU A 233 -2.29 -4.35 -21.16
C GLU A 233 -3.44 -3.82 -20.29
N PRO A 234 -3.38 -3.81 -18.95
CA PRO A 234 -4.47 -3.25 -18.17
C PRO A 234 -4.60 -1.73 -18.31
N MET A 235 -3.54 -1.03 -18.70
CA MET A 235 -3.56 0.42 -18.95
C MET A 235 -3.99 0.78 -20.37
N VAL A 236 -3.88 -0.16 -21.31
CA VAL A 236 -4.21 0.04 -22.72
C VAL A 236 -5.57 -0.56 -23.07
N GLU A 237 -5.76 -1.83 -22.76
CA GLU A 237 -6.95 -2.63 -23.11
C GLU A 237 -7.93 -2.73 -21.94
N GLY A 238 -7.46 -2.49 -20.71
CA GLY A 238 -8.28 -2.58 -19.50
C GLY A 238 -8.54 -4.00 -19.02
N GLU A 239 -7.85 -5.00 -19.60
CA GLU A 239 -7.91 -6.40 -19.20
C GLU A 239 -6.95 -6.71 -18.05
N PHE A 240 -7.18 -7.82 -17.34
CA PHE A 240 -6.19 -8.30 -16.38
C PHE A 240 -5.00 -8.90 -17.13
N ALA A 241 -3.79 -8.54 -16.71
CA ALA A 241 -2.54 -9.16 -17.17
C ALA A 241 -1.91 -10.02 -16.06
N HIS A 242 -0.97 -10.88 -16.44
CA HIS A 242 -0.21 -11.74 -15.54
C HIS A 242 1.20 -11.21 -15.37
N PRO A 243 1.85 -11.41 -14.19
CA PRO A 243 3.20 -10.93 -13.99
C PRO A 243 4.15 -11.58 -15.01
N LEU A 244 5.01 -10.76 -15.61
CA LEU A 244 6.10 -11.18 -16.47
C LEU A 244 7.17 -11.94 -15.69
N CYS A 245 7.33 -11.66 -14.39
CA CYS A 245 8.40 -12.21 -13.54
C CYS A 245 9.80 -11.99 -14.16
N LYS A 246 9.96 -10.95 -14.98
CA LYS A 246 11.21 -10.59 -15.67
C LYS A 246 12.03 -9.66 -14.79
N ALA A 247 12.54 -10.15 -13.67
CA ALA A 247 13.69 -9.53 -13.01
C ALA A 247 14.51 -10.60 -12.31
N GLU A 248 15.84 -10.46 -12.35
CA GLU A 248 16.75 -11.27 -11.55
C GLU A 248 16.33 -11.19 -10.07
N PRO A 249 16.47 -12.28 -9.30
CA PRO A 249 16.13 -12.30 -7.89
C PRO A 249 16.97 -11.23 -7.18
N LYS A 250 16.37 -10.07 -6.91
CA LYS A 250 16.97 -9.10 -5.99
C LYS A 250 16.98 -9.80 -4.63
N ALA A 251 18.17 -10.05 -4.12
CA ALA A 251 18.41 -10.52 -2.77
C ALA A 251 17.41 -9.87 -1.81
N MET A 252 16.63 -10.70 -1.11
CA MET A 252 15.59 -10.24 -0.20
C MET A 252 16.20 -9.26 0.79
N GLU A 253 15.81 -7.98 0.69
CA GLU A 253 16.36 -6.89 1.50
C GLU A 253 16.34 -7.25 2.99
N VAL A 254 17.52 -7.58 3.51
CA VAL A 254 17.66 -7.99 4.90
C VAL A 254 17.53 -6.74 5.78
N PRO A 255 16.62 -6.71 6.76
CA PRO A 255 16.46 -5.56 7.64
C PRO A 255 17.76 -5.25 8.34
N ALA A 256 18.06 -3.96 8.54
CA ALA A 256 19.24 -3.57 9.28
C ALA A 256 19.25 -4.20 10.69
N PRO A 257 20.41 -4.61 11.24
CA PRO A 257 20.48 -5.23 12.56
C PRO A 257 19.80 -4.41 13.67
N ALA A 258 19.89 -3.07 13.60
CA ALA A 258 19.21 -2.16 14.52
C ALA A 258 17.68 -2.30 14.44
N ARG A 259 17.12 -2.49 13.25
CA ARG A 259 15.68 -2.70 13.06
C ARG A 259 15.24 -4.07 13.58
N VAL A 260 16.04 -5.10 13.37
CA VAL A 260 15.79 -6.44 13.94
C VAL A 260 15.82 -6.40 15.47
N ALA A 261 16.76 -5.65 16.06
CA ALA A 261 16.79 -5.43 17.50
C ALA A 261 15.54 -4.72 18.03
N GLN A 262 14.97 -3.77 17.27
CA GLN A 262 13.70 -3.13 17.64
C GLN A 262 12.52 -4.10 17.56
N ILE A 263 12.48 -4.97 16.55
CA ILE A 263 11.41 -5.97 16.39
C ILE A 263 11.40 -6.94 17.57
N PHE A 264 12.58 -7.35 18.05
CA PHE A 264 12.72 -8.29 19.16
C PHE A 264 12.94 -7.60 20.52
N ALA A 265 12.76 -6.27 20.59
CA ALA A 265 12.93 -5.55 21.84
C ALA A 265 11.91 -6.01 22.89
N GLY A 266 12.43 -6.55 24.01
CA GLY A 266 11.62 -7.03 25.13
C GLY A 266 11.15 -8.49 25.01
N ILE A 267 11.70 -9.28 24.08
CA ILE A 267 11.52 -10.73 24.10
C ILE A 267 12.39 -11.36 25.20
N GLY A 268 11.87 -12.39 25.86
CA GLY A 268 12.65 -13.21 26.78
C GLY A 268 13.47 -14.25 26.02
N PHE A 269 14.74 -14.39 26.36
CA PHE A 269 15.60 -15.46 25.85
C PHE A 269 15.89 -16.50 26.95
N PRO A 270 16.15 -17.78 26.60
CA PRO A 270 16.21 -18.32 25.24
C PRO A 270 14.85 -18.39 24.57
N ALA A 271 14.81 -18.18 23.25
CA ALA A 271 13.60 -18.23 22.44
C ALA A 271 13.82 -19.16 21.23
N SER A 272 12.81 -19.94 20.88
CA SER A 272 12.79 -20.75 19.66
C SER A 272 12.52 -19.91 18.41
N GLY A 273 12.90 -20.41 17.24
CA GLY A 273 12.58 -19.76 15.96
C GLY A 273 11.07 -19.53 15.78
N LEU A 274 10.23 -20.45 16.26
CA LEU A 274 8.76 -20.27 16.25
C LEU A 274 8.32 -19.11 17.14
N GLU A 275 8.87 -18.99 18.36
CA GLU A 275 8.56 -17.87 19.26
C GLU A 275 9.04 -16.53 18.68
N LEU A 276 10.21 -16.49 18.03
CA LEU A 276 10.67 -15.30 17.31
C LEU A 276 9.70 -14.95 16.16
N LYS A 277 9.34 -15.94 15.33
CA LYS A 277 8.38 -15.76 14.21
C LYS A 277 7.03 -15.24 14.72
N GLU A 278 6.50 -15.78 15.82
CA GLU A 278 5.24 -15.33 16.42
C GLU A 278 5.35 -13.93 17.03
N TYR A 279 6.42 -13.66 17.77
CA TYR A 279 6.66 -12.37 18.40
C TYR A 279 6.78 -11.23 17.38
N ALA A 280 7.42 -11.53 16.25
CA ALA A 280 7.61 -10.58 15.17
C ALA A 280 6.32 -10.26 14.39
N ARG A 281 5.32 -11.16 14.35
CA ARG A 281 4.09 -10.98 13.54
C ARG A 281 3.37 -9.65 13.78
N LYS A 282 3.48 -9.08 14.99
CA LYS A 282 2.81 -7.82 15.38
C LYS A 282 3.74 -6.60 15.37
N ARG A 283 5.00 -6.78 14.95
CA ARG A 283 6.06 -5.75 15.07
C ARG A 283 6.84 -5.54 13.78
N ALA A 284 6.87 -6.55 12.94
CA ALA A 284 7.59 -6.56 11.68
C ALA A 284 6.61 -6.31 10.52
N ASN A 285 7.02 -5.47 9.57
CA ASN A 285 6.29 -5.29 8.31
C ASN A 285 6.41 -6.54 7.41
N GLU A 286 5.73 -6.55 6.26
CA GLU A 286 5.72 -7.71 5.37
C GLU A 286 7.09 -8.08 4.80
N ARG A 287 8.02 -7.11 4.65
CA ARG A 287 9.39 -7.38 4.20
C ARG A 287 10.21 -8.01 5.32
N GLU A 288 10.14 -7.45 6.51
CA GLU A 288 10.81 -7.94 7.72
C GLU A 288 10.32 -9.34 8.09
N MET A 289 9.00 -9.57 8.04
CA MET A 289 8.41 -10.88 8.31
C MET A 289 8.85 -11.95 7.30
N ARG A 290 9.18 -11.59 6.06
CA ARG A 290 9.74 -12.54 5.09
C ARG A 290 11.12 -13.02 5.50
N VAL A 291 11.96 -12.13 6.00
CA VAL A 291 13.30 -12.47 6.50
C VAL A 291 13.21 -13.30 7.78
N ILE A 292 12.38 -12.88 8.74
CA ILE A 292 12.22 -13.56 10.03
C ILE A 292 11.62 -14.96 9.86
N LYS A 293 10.77 -15.17 8.85
CA LYS A 293 10.25 -16.51 8.52
C LYS A 293 11.34 -17.51 8.09
N GLN A 294 12.51 -17.04 7.65
CA GLN A 294 13.64 -17.90 7.29
C GLN A 294 14.53 -18.26 8.48
N PHE A 295 14.28 -17.71 9.67
CA PHE A 295 15.04 -18.08 10.86
C PHE A 295 14.80 -19.56 11.17
N GLY A 296 15.88 -20.32 11.35
CA GLY A 296 15.76 -21.73 11.72
C GLY A 296 15.07 -21.90 13.08
N ASP A 297 14.47 -23.07 13.30
CA ASP A 297 13.74 -23.39 14.54
C ASP A 297 14.66 -23.72 15.73
N GLN A 298 15.98 -23.55 15.58
CA GLN A 298 16.94 -23.68 16.67
C GLN A 298 16.67 -22.67 17.81
N PRO A 299 17.07 -22.99 19.06
CA PRO A 299 16.98 -22.04 20.16
C PRO A 299 18.04 -20.94 20.04
N TYR A 300 17.60 -19.70 20.13
CA TYR A 300 18.43 -18.49 20.19
C TYR A 300 18.64 -18.12 21.65
N LYS A 301 19.90 -17.95 22.09
CA LYS A 301 20.20 -17.67 23.51
C LYS A 301 20.14 -16.20 23.85
N ASP A 302 20.36 -15.33 22.86
CA ASP A 302 20.37 -13.89 23.02
C ASP A 302 20.23 -13.19 21.64
N MET A 303 20.24 -11.86 21.67
CA MET A 303 20.18 -11.03 20.46
C MET A 303 21.39 -11.21 19.53
N SER A 304 22.53 -11.69 20.02
CA SER A 304 23.70 -11.95 19.18
C SER A 304 23.47 -13.18 18.29
N ASP A 305 22.80 -14.21 18.80
CA ASP A 305 22.40 -15.37 18.00
C ASP A 305 21.41 -14.97 16.89
N VAL A 306 20.46 -14.09 17.22
CA VAL A 306 19.52 -13.52 16.24
C VAL A 306 20.26 -12.71 15.16
N ALA A 307 21.22 -11.87 15.56
CA ALA A 307 22.02 -11.10 14.61
C ALA A 307 22.91 -11.98 13.71
N LYS A 308 23.45 -13.08 14.25
CA LYS A 308 24.21 -14.07 13.45
C LYS A 308 23.34 -14.77 12.43
N GLU A 309 22.12 -15.16 12.80
CA GLU A 309 21.19 -15.80 11.88
C GLU A 309 20.75 -14.84 10.77
N LEU A 310 20.49 -13.58 11.13
CA LEU A 310 20.24 -12.52 10.15
C LEU A 310 21.43 -12.35 9.18
N GLY A 311 22.66 -12.37 9.69
CA GLY A 311 23.88 -12.31 8.88
C GLY A 311 24.06 -13.55 7.99
N ARG A 312 23.72 -14.74 8.49
CA ARG A 312 23.73 -15.99 7.70
C ARG A 312 22.73 -15.93 6.55
N ILE A 313 21.52 -15.44 6.81
CA ILE A 313 20.48 -15.25 5.78
C ILE A 313 20.94 -14.21 4.75
N SER A 314 21.58 -13.12 5.19
CA SER A 314 22.14 -12.12 4.29
C SER A 314 23.29 -12.65 3.43
N ALA A 315 24.08 -13.61 3.92
CA ALA A 315 25.21 -14.19 3.20
C ALA A 315 24.82 -15.38 2.29
N ALA A 316 23.60 -15.90 2.44
CA ALA A 316 23.06 -17.00 1.63
C ALA A 316 22.29 -16.53 0.39
N GLN A 317 22.22 -15.21 0.18
CA GLN A 317 21.61 -14.54 -0.97
C GLN A 317 22.70 -14.02 -1.90
#